data_AF-A0A558CEA7-F1
#
_entry.id   AF-A0A558CEA7-F1
#
_cell.length_a   1.000
_cell.length_b   1.000
_cell.length_c   1.000
_cell.angle_alpha   90.00
_cell.angle_beta   90.00
_cell.angle_gamma   90.00
#
_symmetry.space_group_name_H-M   'P 1'
#
loop_
_entity.id
_entity.type
_entity.pdbx_description
1 polymer ?
#
loop_
_entity_poly.entity_id
_entity_poly.type
_entity_poly.pdbx_seq_one_letter_code
_entity_poly.pdbx_strand_id
1 'polypeptide(L)'
;MASKIIIGSSERDINNIEPNWINEQINRRRNEGVPVCVRIIIEKGDINISLATSDCPSSAGIRRTLTGAENEILNLWNRLHLSETNFSSGNLVAFLKQLRI
;
A
#
# COMPACT_ATOMS: atom_id res chain seq x y z
N MET A 1 -9.91 -3.56 14.66
CA MET A 1 -9.77 -3.58 13.20
C MET A 1 -8.95 -2.37 12.84
N ALA A 2 -7.74 -2.55 12.32
CA ALA A 2 -6.85 -1.45 11.99
C ALA A 2 -6.31 -1.67 10.59
N SER A 3 -6.59 -0.75 9.69
CA SER A 3 -6.07 -0.79 8.32
C SER A 3 -5.46 0.56 8.05
N LYS A 4 -4.14 0.60 7.94
CA LYS A 4 -3.39 1.84 7.78
C LYS A 4 -2.46 1.79 6.59
N ILE A 5 -2.24 2.96 6.03
CA ILE A 5 -1.34 3.20 4.92
C ILE A 5 -0.32 4.24 5.36
N ILE A 6 0.93 3.95 5.06
CA ILE A 6 2.10 4.73 5.42
C ILE A 6 2.79 5.09 4.10
N ILE A 7 2.89 6.38 3.80
CA ILE A 7 3.63 6.89 2.64
C ILE A 7 4.79 7.73 3.20
N GLY A 8 6.01 7.23 3.08
CA GLY A 8 7.19 7.78 3.74
C GLY A 8 7.00 7.90 5.26
N SER A 9 6.96 9.12 5.79
CA SER A 9 6.74 9.45 7.20
C SER A 9 5.27 9.73 7.56
N SER A 10 4.37 9.74 6.58
CA SER A 10 2.97 10.10 6.78
C SER A 10 2.12 8.83 6.89
N GLU A 11 1.32 8.70 7.94
CA GLU A 11 0.39 7.58 8.12
C GLU A 11 -1.08 8.03 8.18
N ARG A 12 -1.97 7.22 7.61
CA ARG A 12 -3.42 7.43 7.57
C ARG A 12 -4.16 6.11 7.69
N ASP A 13 -5.38 6.16 8.22
CA ASP A 13 -6.28 5.02 8.17
C ASP A 13 -6.86 4.87 6.75
N ILE A 14 -6.88 3.63 6.25
CA ILE A 14 -7.38 3.30 4.91
C ILE A 14 -8.88 3.64 4.78
N ASN A 15 -9.66 3.53 5.86
CA ASN A 15 -11.08 3.82 5.82
C ASN A 15 -11.39 5.33 5.73
N ASN A 16 -10.42 6.18 6.08
CA ASN A 16 -10.57 7.63 6.11
C ASN A 16 -9.64 8.34 5.14
N ILE A 17 -9.05 7.62 4.18
CA ILE A 17 -8.08 8.21 3.26
C ILE A 17 -8.77 8.87 2.07
N GLU A 18 -8.40 10.13 1.83
CA GLU A 18 -8.83 10.85 0.64
C GLU A 18 -7.87 10.56 -0.53
N PRO A 19 -8.39 10.30 -1.75
CA PRO A 19 -7.56 10.11 -2.94
C PRO A 19 -6.62 11.29 -3.21
N ASN A 20 -7.04 12.50 -2.87
CA ASN A 20 -6.23 13.70 -3.05
C ASN A 20 -4.96 13.65 -2.20
N TRP A 21 -5.08 13.23 -0.94
CA TRP A 21 -3.93 13.09 -0.04
C TRP A 21 -2.88 12.13 -0.60
N ILE A 22 -3.30 11.01 -1.20
CA ILE A 22 -2.40 10.04 -1.83
C ILE A 22 -1.64 10.69 -3.00
N ASN A 23 -2.37 11.38 -3.87
CA ASN A 23 -1.77 12.08 -5.01
C ASN A 23 -0.76 13.12 -4.54
N GLU A 24 -1.09 13.91 -3.52
CA GLU A 24 -0.19 14.92 -2.94
C GLU A 24 1.07 14.28 -2.36
N GLN A 25 0.93 13.22 -1.56
CA GLN A 25 2.06 12.54 -0.93
C GLN A 25 3.01 11.89 -1.94
N ILE A 26 2.48 11.33 -3.03
CA ILE A 26 3.29 10.70 -4.08
C ILE A 26 3.94 11.77 -4.96
N ASN A 27 3.17 12.77 -5.39
CA ASN A 27 3.67 13.82 -6.28
C ASN A 27 4.74 14.67 -5.60
N ARG A 28 4.55 15.00 -4.31
CA ARG A 28 5.56 15.72 -3.52
C ARG A 28 6.90 14.97 -3.51
N ARG A 29 6.89 13.67 -3.19
CA ARG A 29 8.11 12.85 -3.13
C ARG A 29 8.78 12.69 -4.48
N ARG A 30 8.00 12.48 -5.55
CA ARG A 30 8.52 12.43 -6.92
C ARG A 30 9.17 13.75 -7.32
N ASN A 31 8.57 14.89 -6.97
CA ASN A 31 9.14 16.21 -7.24
C ASN A 31 10.42 16.48 -6.42
N GLU A 32 10.50 15.93 -5.22
CA GLU A 32 11.72 15.95 -4.38
C GLU A 32 12.79 14.96 -4.88
N GLY A 33 12.51 14.15 -5.91
CA GLY A 33 13.41 13.11 -6.42
C GLY A 33 13.66 11.97 -5.43
N VAL A 34 12.79 11.83 -4.42
CA VAL A 34 12.92 10.85 -3.35
C VAL A 34 12.09 9.61 -3.68
N PRO A 35 12.60 8.40 -3.38
CA PRO A 35 11.82 7.17 -3.48
C PRO A 35 10.46 7.23 -2.77
N VAL A 36 9.40 6.77 -3.45
CA VAL A 36 8.04 6.69 -2.92
C VAL A 36 7.83 5.33 -2.24
N CYS A 37 8.26 5.26 -0.99
CA CYS A 37 7.93 4.13 -0.14
C CYS A 37 6.46 4.22 0.32
N VAL A 38 5.65 3.25 -0.12
CA VAL A 38 4.29 3.04 0.39
C VAL A 38 4.24 1.70 1.10
N ARG A 39 3.72 1.69 2.32
CA ARG A 39 3.47 0.50 3.12
C ARG A 39 2.01 0.47 3.54
N ILE A 40 1.35 -0.66 3.34
CA ILE A 40 -0.02 -0.91 3.75
C ILE A 40 -0.02 -2.03 4.78
N ILE A 41 -0.70 -1.80 5.90
CA ILE A 41 -0.86 -2.76 6.98
C ILE A 41 -2.35 -2.96 7.19
N ILE A 42 -2.83 -4.18 7.02
CA ILE A 42 -4.24 -4.54 7.15
C ILE A 42 -4.35 -5.60 8.24
N GLU A 43 -5.00 -5.23 9.34
CA GLU A 43 -5.28 -6.08 10.50
C GLU A 43 -6.79 -6.10 10.75
N LYS A 44 -7.49 -7.05 10.13
CA LYS A 44 -8.95 -7.19 10.19
C LYS A 44 -9.36 -8.65 10.27
N GLY A 45 -9.92 -9.06 11.41
CA GLY A 45 -10.31 -10.46 11.64
C GLY A 45 -9.11 -11.37 11.48
N ASP A 46 -9.23 -12.36 10.59
CA ASP A 46 -8.17 -13.31 10.23
C ASP A 46 -7.15 -12.77 9.20
N ILE A 47 -7.30 -11.53 8.73
CA ILE A 47 -6.39 -10.90 7.78
C ILE A 47 -5.34 -10.10 8.55
N ASN A 48 -4.06 -10.44 8.38
CA ASN A 48 -2.94 -9.70 8.96
C ASN A 48 -1.81 -9.54 7.92
N ILE A 49 -2.01 -8.70 6.92
CA ILE A 49 -1.04 -8.57 5.82
C ILE A 49 -0.36 -7.20 5.82
N SER A 50 0.96 -7.21 5.62
CA SER A 50 1.76 -6.00 5.40
C SER A 50 2.35 -6.05 4.00
N LEU A 51 2.02 -5.06 3.18
CA LEU A 51 2.52 -4.88 1.82
C LEU A 51 3.40 -3.63 1.77
N ALA A 52 4.44 -3.68 0.95
CA ALA A 52 5.33 -2.54 0.72
C ALA A 52 5.72 -2.45 -0.76
N THR A 53 5.90 -1.23 -1.25
CA THR A 53 6.50 -0.99 -2.57
C THR A 53 7.98 -1.36 -2.55
N SER A 54 8.55 -1.71 -3.71
CA SER A 54 9.97 -2.08 -3.84
C SER A 54 10.95 -0.99 -3.41
N ASP A 55 10.46 0.24 -3.36
CA ASP A 55 11.21 1.45 -3.05
C ASP A 55 11.32 1.71 -1.52
N CYS A 56 10.75 0.82 -0.71
CA CYS A 56 10.82 0.89 0.75
C CYS A 56 12.12 0.27 1.30
N PRO A 57 12.93 1.02 2.08
CA PRO A 57 14.28 0.59 2.50
C PRO A 57 14.37 -0.55 3.54
N SER A 58 13.31 -1.33 3.79
CA SER A 58 13.32 -2.45 4.75
C SER A 58 12.14 -3.41 4.56
N SER A 59 11.79 -3.74 3.31
CA SER A 59 10.74 -4.74 3.08
C SER A 59 11.28 -6.14 3.39
N ALA A 60 11.28 -6.51 4.68
CA ALA A 60 11.22 -7.91 5.05
C ALA A 60 9.95 -8.46 4.39
N GLY A 61 10.13 -9.18 3.28
CA GLY A 61 9.04 -9.77 2.52
C GLY A 61 8.18 -10.65 3.42
N ILE A 62 6.99 -10.98 2.93
CA ILE A 62 6.07 -11.89 3.62
C ILE A 62 6.77 -13.25 3.78
N ARG A 63 7.24 -13.56 4.99
CA ARG A 63 7.98 -14.80 5.31
C ARG A 63 7.07 -15.95 5.77
N ARG A 64 5.76 -15.71 5.85
CA ARG A 64 4.78 -16.68 6.30
C ARG A 64 3.82 -17.06 5.18
N THR A 65 3.23 -18.24 5.28
CA THR A 65 2.15 -18.64 4.39
C THR A 65 0.96 -17.71 4.60
N LEU A 66 0.49 -17.11 3.51
CA LEU A 66 -0.70 -16.28 3.50
C LEU A 66 -1.97 -17.15 3.46
N THR A 67 -3.03 -16.69 4.10
CA THR A 67 -4.37 -17.26 3.98
C THR A 67 -4.98 -16.97 2.60
N GLY A 68 -6.13 -17.56 2.28
CA GLY A 68 -6.84 -17.29 1.02
C GLY A 68 -7.14 -15.80 0.83
N ALA A 69 -7.71 -15.15 1.83
CA ALA A 69 -8.04 -13.72 1.79
C ALA A 69 -6.79 -12.83 1.67
N GLU A 70 -5.71 -13.18 2.37
CA GLU A 70 -4.44 -12.45 2.24
C GLU A 70 -3.82 -12.59 0.85
N ASN A 71 -3.92 -13.78 0.24
CA ASN A 71 -3.48 -14.00 -1.13
C ASN A 71 -4.31 -13.18 -2.14
N GLU A 72 -5.61 -12.99 -1.92
CA GLU A 72 -6.42 -12.12 -2.78
C GLU A 72 -5.93 -10.67 -2.73
N ILE A 73 -5.60 -10.17 -1.54
CA ILE A 73 -5.04 -8.82 -1.36
C ILE A 73 -3.67 -8.70 -2.04
N LEU A 74 -2.79 -9.71 -1.87
CA LEU A 74 -1.48 -9.73 -2.54
C LEU A 74 -1.61 -9.80 -4.07
N ASN A 75 -2.55 -10.60 -4.58
CA ASN A 75 -2.81 -10.69 -6.01
C ASN A 75 -3.33 -9.35 -6.56
N LEU A 76 -4.21 -8.67 -5.84
CA LEU A 76 -4.68 -7.34 -6.20
C LEU A 76 -3.52 -6.33 -6.25
N TRP A 77 -2.64 -6.37 -5.26
CA TRP A 77 -1.45 -5.52 -5.19
C TRP A 77 -0.52 -5.71 -6.40
N ASN A 78 -0.24 -6.97 -6.77
CA ASN A 78 0.59 -7.30 -7.92
C ASN A 78 -0.09 -6.95 -9.25
N ARG A 79 -1.40 -7.18 -9.40
CA ARG A 79 -2.16 -6.82 -10.60
C ARG A 79 -2.17 -5.32 -10.88
N LEU A 80 -2.06 -4.51 -9.84
CA LEU A 80 -2.00 -3.05 -9.95
C LEU A 80 -0.56 -2.52 -10.04
N HIS A 81 0.43 -3.41 -10.23
CA HIS A 81 1.84 -3.06 -10.40
C HIS A 81 2.40 -2.22 -9.23
N LEU A 82 1.85 -2.39 -8.02
CA LEU A 82 2.28 -1.65 -6.82
C LEU A 82 3.57 -2.20 -6.21
N SER A 83 3.99 -3.40 -6.62
CA SER A 83 5.30 -3.97 -6.31
C SER A 83 6.41 -3.43 -7.23
N GLU A 84 6.09 -2.63 -8.25
CA GLU A 84 7.07 -2.08 -9.20
C GLU A 84 7.56 -0.69 -8.79
N THR A 85 8.77 -0.32 -9.24
CA THR A 85 9.41 0.98 -8.96
C THR A 85 8.71 2.19 -9.58
N ASN A 86 7.88 1.98 -10.61
CA ASN A 86 7.20 3.05 -11.35
C ASN A 86 5.67 3.06 -11.16
N PHE A 87 5.17 2.54 -10.04
CA PHE A 87 3.74 2.54 -9.76
C PHE A 87 3.16 3.96 -9.75
N SER A 88 1.95 4.14 -10.28
CA SER A 88 1.26 5.43 -10.31
C SER A 88 0.33 5.62 -9.10
N SER A 89 0.09 6.87 -8.70
CA SER A 89 -0.86 7.18 -7.62
C SER A 89 -2.27 6.66 -7.93
N GLY A 90 -2.68 6.66 -9.20
CA GLY A 90 -3.93 6.06 -9.68
C GLY A 90 -4.04 4.56 -9.38
N ASN A 91 -2.94 3.80 -9.48
CA ASN A 91 -2.93 2.37 -9.14
C ASN A 91 -3.16 2.17 -7.64
N LEU A 92 -2.58 3.04 -6.81
CA LEU A 92 -2.75 2.98 -5.36
C LEU A 92 -4.19 3.30 -4.95
N VAL A 93 -4.77 4.34 -5.56
CA VAL A 93 -6.17 4.70 -5.35
C VAL A 93 -7.10 3.58 -5.81
N ALA A 94 -6.81 2.95 -6.96
CA ALA A 94 -7.57 1.81 -7.46
C ALA A 94 -7.50 0.62 -6.50
N PHE A 95 -6.32 0.33 -5.93
CA PHE A 95 -6.14 -0.71 -4.93
C PHE A 95 -7.04 -0.48 -3.72
N LEU A 96 -6.99 0.72 -3.12
CA LEU A 96 -7.79 1.05 -1.94
C LEU A 96 -9.29 1.01 -2.23
N LYS A 97 -9.71 1.45 -3.43
CA LYS A 97 -11.12 1.35 -3.86
C LYS A 97 -11.59 -0.09 -4.04
N GLN A 98 -10.72 -1.00 -4.48
CA GLN A 98 -11.06 -2.42 -4.66
C GLN A 98 -10.96 -3.21 -3.36
N LEU A 99 -10.10 -2.80 -2.44
CA LEU A 99 -9.84 -3.49 -1.19
C LEU A 99 -11.11 -3.66 -0.33
N ARG A 100 -12.05 -2.70 -0.37
CA ARG A 100 -13.38 -2.71 0.30
C ARG A 100 -13.44 -3.58 1.57
N ILE A 101 -12.54 -3.29 2.49
CA ILE A 101 -12.49 -3.83 3.85
C ILE A 101 -13.14 -2.86 4.82
#